data_AF-A0A835YXS6-F1
#
_entry.id   AF-A0A835YXS6-F1
#
_cell.length_a   1.000
_cell.length_b   1.000
_cell.length_c   1.000
_cell.angle_alpha   90.00
_cell.angle_beta   90.00
_cell.angle_gamma   90.00
#
_symmetry.space_group_name_H-M   'P 1'
#
loop_
_entity.id
_entity.type
_entity.pdbx_description
1 polymer ?
#
loop_
_entity_poly.entity_id
_entity_poly.type
_entity_poly.pdbx_seq_one_letter_code
_entity_poly.pdbx_strand_id
1 'polypeptide(L)'
;VVLELRAVFGWRLSPGYFDVFAQALQWYMRAAQPATPVSSAARGIPTVRDCPISLSKMGDWATQATILGVHVDTVAFTLSLPLDKQRKLTATLFDDFPRTRTVATVRGIRSLIGSLRSLATVARPGRYFVWRLQSACNSANAAAVGGCAPPHTQVRLSAGFHDDLDWWRWLVQHVTLMTTPLSSPVCAHVERPPHLILVSDASRWGI
;
A
#
# COMPACT_ATOMS: atom_id res chain seq x y z
N VAL A 1 -4.94 -26.08 -29.62
CA VAL A 1 -5.26 -25.31 -28.40
C VAL A 1 -4.81 -23.89 -28.64
N VAL A 2 -5.74 -22.94 -28.74
CA VAL A 2 -5.41 -21.51 -28.87
C VAL A 2 -5.25 -20.98 -27.46
N LEU A 3 -4.02 -20.67 -27.05
CA LEU A 3 -3.74 -20.01 -25.78
C LEU A 3 -3.91 -18.52 -26.00
N GLU A 4 -4.99 -17.95 -25.49
CA GLU A 4 -5.19 -16.50 -25.48
C GLU A 4 -4.25 -15.88 -24.45
N LEU A 5 -3.10 -15.36 -24.91
CA LEU A 5 -2.07 -14.72 -24.08
C LEU A 5 -2.41 -13.26 -23.71
N ARG A 6 -3.67 -12.83 -23.90
CA ARG A 6 -4.11 -11.49 -23.53
C ARG A 6 -4.38 -11.43 -22.03
N ALA A 7 -3.67 -10.58 -21.31
CA ALA A 7 -3.98 -10.29 -19.92
C ALA A 7 -5.39 -9.68 -19.82
N VAL A 8 -6.35 -10.44 -19.32
CA VAL A 8 -7.73 -9.95 -19.17
C VAL A 8 -7.79 -8.98 -17.97
N PHE A 9 -8.35 -7.79 -18.18
CA PHE A 9 -8.52 -6.80 -17.14
C PHE A 9 -9.55 -7.25 -16.09
N GLY A 10 -9.32 -6.91 -14.81
CA GLY A 10 -10.30 -7.09 -13.73
C GLY A 10 -10.25 -8.42 -12.97
N TRP A 11 -9.25 -9.28 -13.23
CA TRP A 11 -9.10 -10.57 -12.56
C TRP A 11 -8.24 -10.44 -11.30
N ARG A 12 -8.59 -11.17 -10.23
CA ARG A 12 -7.94 -11.04 -8.89
C ARG A 12 -6.44 -11.37 -8.88
N LEU A 13 -5.98 -12.21 -9.80
CA LEU A 13 -4.57 -12.60 -9.93
C LEU A 13 -3.78 -11.73 -10.93
N SER A 14 -4.45 -10.75 -11.55
CA SER A 14 -3.81 -9.87 -12.53
C SER A 14 -2.55 -9.15 -12.00
N PRO A 15 -2.45 -8.71 -10.72
CA PRO A 15 -1.24 -8.04 -10.26
C PRO A 15 0.01 -8.93 -10.37
N GLY A 16 -0.07 -10.18 -9.91
CA GLY A 16 1.06 -11.12 -10.00
C GLY A 16 1.43 -11.47 -11.45
N TYR A 17 0.45 -11.50 -12.35
CA TYR A 17 0.70 -11.67 -13.78
C TYR A 17 1.45 -10.46 -14.37
N PHE A 18 1.01 -9.23 -14.08
CA PHE A 18 1.65 -8.01 -14.55
C PHE A 18 3.04 -7.78 -13.95
N ASP A 19 3.31 -8.23 -12.72
CA ASP A 19 4.62 -8.11 -12.08
C ASP A 19 5.70 -8.89 -12.84
N VAL A 20 5.37 -10.03 -13.45
CA VAL A 20 6.31 -10.81 -14.28
C VAL A 20 6.71 -10.03 -15.53
N PHE A 21 5.73 -9.41 -16.22
CA PHE A 21 6.02 -8.57 -17.39
C PHE A 21 6.78 -7.29 -17.03
N ALA A 22 6.45 -6.69 -15.89
CA ALA A 22 7.15 -5.50 -15.39
C ALA A 22 8.63 -5.80 -15.12
N GLN A 23 8.95 -6.96 -14.55
CA GLN A 23 10.34 -7.40 -14.34
C GLN A 23 11.08 -7.64 -15.66
N ALA A 24 10.43 -8.27 -16.65
CA ALA A 24 11.02 -8.47 -17.97
C ALA A 24 11.30 -7.14 -18.69
N LEU A 25 10.37 -6.18 -18.59
CA LEU A 25 10.53 -4.82 -19.10
C LEU A 25 11.69 -4.08 -18.40
N GLN A 26 11.78 -4.15 -17.07
CA GLN A 26 12.89 -3.56 -16.32
C GLN A 26 14.24 -4.17 -16.71
N TRP A 27 14.31 -5.48 -16.87
CA TRP A 27 15.52 -6.18 -17.35
C TRP A 27 15.92 -5.68 -18.75
N TYR A 28 14.96 -5.59 -19.67
CA TYR A 28 15.20 -5.07 -21.03
C TYR A 28 15.70 -3.62 -21.01
N MET A 29 15.06 -2.74 -20.23
CA MET A 29 15.47 -1.33 -20.10
C MET A 29 16.88 -1.18 -19.52
N ARG A 30 17.24 -2.00 -18.53
CA ARG A 30 18.60 -2.03 -17.96
C ARG A 30 19.63 -2.58 -18.95
N ALA A 31 19.28 -3.62 -19.71
CA ALA A 31 20.15 -4.18 -20.75
C ALA A 31 20.30 -3.26 -21.97
N ALA A 32 19.30 -2.42 -22.24
CA ALA A 32 19.30 -1.46 -23.33
C ALA A 32 20.04 -0.15 -23.01
N GLN A 33 20.33 0.17 -21.75
CA GLN A 33 21.18 1.30 -21.35
C GLN A 33 22.63 1.01 -21.76
N PRO A 34 23.18 1.70 -22.77
CA PRO A 34 24.55 1.43 -23.18
C PRO A 34 25.54 2.21 -22.31
N ALA A 35 26.72 1.64 -22.09
CA ALA A 35 27.87 2.37 -21.56
C ALA A 35 28.39 3.46 -22.53
N THR A 36 27.88 3.50 -23.77
CA THR A 36 28.27 4.45 -24.82
C THR A 36 27.06 4.85 -25.69
N PRO A 37 26.95 6.12 -26.13
CA PRO A 37 25.81 6.59 -26.90
C PRO A 37 25.87 6.08 -28.34
N VAL A 38 25.45 4.84 -28.59
CA VAL A 38 25.29 4.30 -29.95
C VAL A 38 23.82 4.40 -30.35
N SER A 39 23.58 5.00 -31.51
CA SER A 39 22.24 5.36 -32.00
C SER A 39 21.24 4.20 -31.95
N SER A 40 20.03 4.52 -31.50
CA SER A 40 18.91 3.60 -31.22
C SER A 40 18.45 2.76 -32.41
N ALA A 41 18.79 3.13 -33.64
CA ALA A 41 18.38 2.44 -34.85
C ALA A 41 19.08 1.09 -35.08
N ALA A 42 20.32 0.91 -34.60
CA ALA A 42 21.14 -0.26 -34.94
C ALA A 42 20.79 -1.55 -34.17
N ARG A 43 19.94 -1.47 -33.13
CA ARG A 43 19.70 -2.59 -32.20
C ARG A 43 18.25 -3.11 -32.17
N GLY A 44 17.39 -2.67 -33.09
CA GLY A 44 15.98 -3.04 -33.06
C GLY A 44 15.30 -2.62 -31.75
N ILE A 45 15.76 -1.52 -31.14
CA ILE A 45 15.16 -0.99 -29.92
C ILE A 45 13.80 -0.40 -30.32
N PRO A 46 12.69 -0.87 -29.72
CA PRO A 46 11.36 -0.35 -30.00
C PRO A 46 11.36 1.16 -29.80
N THR A 47 10.79 1.90 -30.74
CA THR A 47 10.63 3.34 -30.59
C THR A 47 9.69 3.62 -29.42
N VAL A 48 9.64 4.85 -28.89
CA VAL A 48 8.72 5.21 -27.79
C VAL A 48 7.25 4.87 -28.10
N ARG A 49 6.88 4.76 -29.40
CA ARG A 49 5.57 4.31 -29.86
C ARG A 49 5.27 2.82 -29.68
N ASP A 50 6.31 1.99 -29.54
CA ASP A 50 6.23 0.53 -29.38
C ASP A 50 6.42 0.09 -27.91
N CYS A 51 6.68 1.04 -27.01
CA CYS A 51 6.74 0.75 -25.58
C CYS A 51 5.32 0.44 -25.05
N PRO A 52 5.11 -0.68 -24.33
CA PRO A 52 3.84 -1.03 -23.71
C PRO A 52 3.53 -0.15 -22.48
N ILE A 53 4.01 1.09 -22.49
CA ILE A 53 3.88 2.06 -21.41
C ILE A 53 2.89 3.12 -21.88
N SER A 54 1.87 3.34 -21.05
CA SER A 54 0.88 4.38 -21.30
C SER A 54 1.56 5.74 -21.14
N LEU A 55 1.94 6.38 -22.25
CA LEU A 55 2.53 7.72 -22.27
C LEU A 55 1.61 8.75 -21.60
N SER A 56 0.30 8.59 -21.73
CA SER A 56 -0.71 9.42 -21.05
C SER A 56 -0.76 9.26 -19.52
N LYS A 57 -0.17 8.18 -18.98
CA LYS A 57 -0.01 7.95 -17.53
C LYS A 57 1.41 8.24 -17.06
N MET A 58 2.32 8.59 -17.98
CA MET A 58 3.66 9.02 -17.65
C MET A 58 3.57 10.48 -17.18
N GLY A 59 4.07 10.74 -15.97
CA GLY A 59 4.26 12.10 -15.50
C GLY A 59 5.59 12.65 -16.00
N ASP A 60 5.67 13.97 -16.12
CA ASP A 60 6.96 14.65 -16.27
C ASP A 60 7.79 14.51 -14.99
N TRP A 61 9.09 14.80 -15.11
CA TRP A 61 9.96 14.91 -13.96
C TRP A 61 9.43 16.00 -13.02
N ALA A 62 9.02 15.58 -11.82
CA ALA A 62 8.45 16.46 -10.81
C ALA A 62 9.13 16.21 -9.47
N THR A 63 9.27 17.27 -8.68
CA THR A 63 9.77 17.20 -7.31
C THR A 63 8.72 16.66 -6.33
N GLN A 64 7.46 16.63 -6.74
CA GLN A 64 6.35 16.05 -6.00
C GLN A 64 5.57 15.12 -6.93
N ALA A 65 5.35 13.87 -6.50
CA ALA A 65 4.62 12.89 -7.29
C ALA A 65 3.82 11.93 -6.40
N THR A 66 2.64 11.50 -6.89
CA THR A 66 1.89 10.44 -6.22
C THR A 66 2.24 9.09 -6.84
N ILE A 67 2.98 8.26 -6.11
CA ILE A 67 3.48 6.96 -6.57
C ILE A 67 2.92 5.88 -5.66
N LEU A 68 2.31 4.84 -6.24
CA LEU A 68 1.63 3.74 -5.51
C LEU A 68 0.61 4.24 -4.47
N GLY A 69 0.06 5.44 -4.70
CA GLY A 69 -0.92 6.05 -3.81
C GLY A 69 -0.34 6.69 -2.55
N VAL A 70 0.95 6.97 -2.52
CA VAL A 70 1.66 7.78 -1.53
C VAL A 70 2.21 9.02 -2.22
N HIS A 71 2.15 10.17 -1.57
CA HIS A 71 2.74 11.42 -2.04
C HIS A 71 4.22 11.45 -1.65
N VAL A 72 5.09 11.53 -2.65
CA VAL A 72 6.54 11.62 -2.53
C VAL A 72 6.94 13.06 -2.78
N ASP A 73 7.63 13.68 -1.82
CA ASP A 73 8.23 15.00 -1.97
C ASP A 73 9.75 14.88 -1.86
N THR A 74 10.44 15.18 -2.95
CA THR A 74 11.91 15.11 -3.01
C THR A 74 12.60 16.36 -2.47
N VAL A 75 11.89 17.49 -2.32
CA VAL A 75 12.42 18.73 -1.71
C VAL A 75 12.38 18.62 -0.20
N ALA A 76 11.22 18.26 0.36
CA ALA A 76 11.05 18.02 1.79
C ALA A 76 11.65 16.67 2.23
N PHE A 77 11.98 15.80 1.27
CA PHE A 77 12.46 14.44 1.49
C PHE A 77 11.49 13.61 2.34
N THR A 78 10.20 13.67 2.03
CA THR A 78 9.13 13.01 2.82
C THR A 78 8.18 12.18 1.96
N LEU A 79 7.60 11.18 2.61
CA LEU A 79 6.44 10.41 2.17
C LEU A 79 5.23 10.81 3.00
N SER A 80 4.13 11.12 2.35
CA SER A 80 2.86 11.50 2.99
C SER A 80 1.69 10.83 2.29
N LEU A 81 0.55 10.72 2.98
CA LEU A 81 -0.67 10.27 2.31
C LEU A 81 -1.28 11.44 1.52
N PRO A 82 -1.72 11.27 0.26
CA PRO A 82 -2.45 12.31 -0.46
C PRO A 82 -3.67 12.82 0.32
N LEU A 83 -3.92 14.14 0.30
CA LEU A 83 -4.98 14.77 1.09
C LEU A 83 -6.37 14.16 0.85
N ASP A 84 -6.69 13.81 -0.40
CA ASP A 84 -7.97 13.19 -0.73
C ASP A 84 -8.17 11.84 -0.03
N LYS A 85 -7.08 11.06 0.10
CA LYS A 85 -7.11 9.80 0.83
C LYS A 85 -7.23 10.02 2.33
N GLN A 86 -6.57 11.05 2.88
CA GLN A 86 -6.70 11.41 4.29
C GLN A 86 -8.15 11.78 4.62
N ARG A 87 -8.79 12.65 3.82
CA ARG A 87 -10.19 13.04 4.02
C ARG A 87 -11.14 11.85 3.97
N LYS A 88 -11.00 11.00 2.94
CA LYS A 88 -11.81 9.77 2.80
C LYS A 88 -11.64 8.85 4.00
N LEU A 89 -10.41 8.63 4.45
CA LEU A 89 -10.13 7.75 5.58
C LEU A 89 -10.65 8.34 6.90
N THR A 90 -10.57 9.66 7.07
CA THR A 90 -11.18 10.38 8.19
C THR A 90 -12.69 10.14 8.20
N ALA A 91 -13.38 10.42 7.09
CA ALA A 91 -14.81 10.17 6.96
C ALA A 91 -15.17 8.71 7.27
N THR A 92 -14.42 7.73 6.74
CA THR A 92 -14.66 6.32 7.04
C THR A 92 -14.49 5.97 8.53
N LEU A 93 -13.52 6.57 9.23
CA LEU A 93 -13.28 6.29 10.65
C LEU A 93 -14.29 6.95 11.60
N PHE A 94 -14.84 8.11 11.24
CA PHE A 94 -15.76 8.87 12.07
C PHE A 94 -17.24 8.65 11.70
N ASP A 95 -17.55 8.54 10.40
CA ASP A 95 -18.91 8.43 9.89
C ASP A 95 -19.34 6.97 9.65
N ASP A 96 -18.50 6.16 8.98
CA ASP A 96 -18.87 4.78 8.63
C ASP A 96 -18.65 3.79 9.79
N PHE A 97 -17.59 4.02 10.58
CA PHE A 97 -17.21 3.21 11.73
C PHE A 97 -17.12 4.03 13.02
N PRO A 98 -18.20 4.69 13.49
CA PRO A 98 -18.18 5.39 14.77
C PRO A 98 -18.00 4.40 15.92
N ARG A 99 -17.59 4.90 17.10
CA ARG A 99 -17.44 4.07 18.31
C ARG A 99 -18.76 3.44 18.78
N THR A 100 -19.89 4.03 18.41
CA THR A 100 -21.24 3.53 18.69
C THR A 100 -21.64 2.33 17.82
N ARG A 101 -20.92 2.06 16.73
CA ARG A 101 -21.26 0.99 15.79
C ARG A 101 -20.89 -0.36 16.38
N THR A 102 -21.87 -1.24 16.58
CA THR A 102 -21.63 -2.57 17.17
C THR A 102 -21.59 -3.72 16.16
N VAL A 103 -22.01 -3.48 14.92
CA VAL A 103 -22.09 -4.52 13.87
C VAL A 103 -21.61 -3.98 12.53
N ALA A 104 -20.80 -4.76 11.81
CA ALA A 104 -20.37 -4.44 10.45
C ALA A 104 -20.34 -5.69 9.56
N THR A 105 -20.43 -5.49 8.24
CA THR A 105 -20.26 -6.59 7.29
C THR A 105 -18.78 -6.95 7.15
N VAL A 106 -18.48 -8.22 6.88
CA VAL A 106 -17.11 -8.69 6.61
C VAL A 106 -16.49 -7.91 5.44
N ARG A 107 -17.27 -7.60 4.40
CA ARG A 107 -16.83 -6.74 3.29
C ARG A 107 -16.45 -5.34 3.77
N GLY A 108 -17.28 -4.72 4.63
CA GLY A 108 -17.00 -3.41 5.21
C GLY A 108 -15.71 -3.42 6.02
N ILE A 109 -15.52 -4.42 6.89
CA ILE A 109 -14.31 -4.56 7.71
C ILE A 109 -13.08 -4.77 6.82
N ARG A 110 -13.14 -5.65 5.82
CA ARG A 110 -12.02 -5.88 4.88
C ARG A 110 -11.69 -4.64 4.07
N SER A 111 -12.70 -3.86 3.66
CA SER A 111 -12.52 -2.59 2.97
C SER A 111 -11.81 -1.57 3.86
N LEU A 112 -12.25 -1.43 5.11
CA LEU A 112 -11.60 -0.56 6.11
C LEU A 112 -10.15 -0.96 6.33
N ILE A 113 -9.87 -2.25 6.55
CA ILE A 113 -8.50 -2.77 6.71
C ILE A 113 -7.64 -2.45 5.49
N GLY A 114 -8.20 -2.53 4.28
CA GLY A 114 -7.51 -2.13 3.05
C GLY A 114 -7.12 -0.65 3.04
N SER A 115 -8.04 0.24 3.42
CA SER A 115 -7.76 1.68 3.55
C SER A 115 -6.69 1.96 4.61
N LEU A 116 -6.80 1.32 5.78
CA LEU A 116 -5.82 1.46 6.87
C LEU A 116 -4.44 0.91 6.51
N ARG A 117 -4.37 -0.16 5.71
CA ARG A 117 -3.09 -0.66 5.16
C ARG A 117 -2.40 0.37 4.29
N SER A 118 -3.14 1.11 3.47
CA SER A 118 -2.59 2.22 2.69
C SER A 118 -1.97 3.26 3.62
N LEU A 119 -2.61 3.56 4.75
CA LEU A 119 -2.07 4.50 5.72
C LEU A 119 -0.86 3.95 6.50
N ALA A 120 -0.87 2.66 6.82
CA ALA A 120 0.22 1.95 7.49
C ALA A 120 1.51 1.88 6.64
N THR A 121 1.45 2.21 5.35
CA THR A 121 2.66 2.38 4.52
C THR A 121 3.48 3.58 4.98
N VAL A 122 2.79 4.67 5.35
CA VAL A 122 3.38 5.91 5.83
C VAL A 122 3.53 5.90 7.34
N ALA A 123 2.49 5.55 8.09
CA ALA A 123 2.50 5.45 9.55
C ALA A 123 2.80 4.01 10.00
N ARG A 124 4.08 3.64 10.09
CA ARG A 124 4.51 2.25 10.33
C ARG A 124 3.99 1.58 11.61
N PRO A 125 3.86 2.26 12.77
CA PRO A 125 3.26 1.65 13.96
C PRO A 125 1.85 1.08 13.70
N GLY A 126 1.14 1.65 12.71
CA GLY A 126 -0.18 1.20 12.29
C GLY A 126 -0.23 -0.24 11.77
N ARG A 127 0.89 -0.80 11.30
CA ARG A 127 0.91 -2.19 10.80
C ARG A 127 0.48 -3.20 11.85
N TYR A 128 0.84 -2.98 13.11
CA TYR A 128 0.43 -3.84 14.21
C TYR A 128 -1.09 -3.81 14.42
N PHE A 129 -1.68 -2.61 14.44
CA PHE A 129 -3.14 -2.44 14.56
C PHE A 129 -3.88 -3.03 13.36
N VAL A 130 -3.37 -2.86 12.14
CA VAL A 130 -3.92 -3.54 10.95
C VAL A 130 -3.92 -5.06 11.12
N TRP A 131 -2.80 -5.62 11.58
CA TRP A 131 -2.67 -7.06 11.78
C TRP A 131 -3.68 -7.55 12.83
N ARG A 132 -3.83 -6.84 13.95
CA ARG A 132 -4.83 -7.16 14.98
C ARG A 132 -6.26 -7.12 14.44
N LEU A 133 -6.63 -6.07 13.70
CA LEU A 133 -7.96 -5.95 13.07
C LEU A 133 -8.22 -7.10 12.07
N GLN A 134 -7.20 -7.50 11.32
CA GLN A 134 -7.31 -8.60 10.37
C GLN A 134 -7.43 -9.96 11.07
N SER A 135 -6.64 -10.20 12.10
CA SER A 135 -6.72 -11.42 12.93
C SER A 135 -8.11 -11.53 13.56
N ALA A 136 -8.63 -10.45 14.16
CA ALA A 136 -9.98 -10.41 14.72
C ALA A 136 -11.06 -10.69 13.67
N CYS A 137 -10.94 -10.10 12.47
CA CYS A 137 -11.84 -10.36 11.36
C CYS A 137 -11.80 -11.83 10.92
N ASN A 138 -10.60 -12.43 10.81
CA ASN A 138 -10.44 -13.83 10.44
C ASN A 138 -11.00 -14.79 11.50
N SER A 139 -10.74 -14.53 12.79
CA SER A 139 -11.27 -15.31 13.90
C SER A 139 -12.79 -15.28 13.96
N ALA A 140 -13.41 -14.12 13.70
CA ALA A 140 -14.87 -14.02 13.60
C ALA A 140 -15.46 -14.80 12.41
N ASN A 141 -14.64 -15.06 11.39
CA ASN A 141 -15.02 -15.80 10.18
C ASN A 141 -14.73 -17.31 10.27
N ALA A 142 -14.04 -17.78 11.32
CA ALA A 142 -13.61 -19.17 11.46
C ALA A 142 -14.78 -20.17 11.55
N ALA A 143 -15.98 -19.69 11.90
CA ALA A 143 -17.20 -20.49 11.90
C ALA A 143 -17.77 -20.77 10.48
N ALA A 144 -17.22 -20.15 9.43
CA ALA A 144 -17.68 -20.36 8.05
C ALA A 144 -16.97 -21.54 7.39
N VAL A 145 -17.76 -22.41 6.75
CA VAL A 145 -17.26 -23.56 5.96
C VAL A 145 -16.27 -23.07 4.90
N GLY A 146 -15.03 -23.58 4.93
CA GLY A 146 -13.96 -23.19 4.00
C GLY A 146 -13.12 -21.97 4.41
N GLY A 147 -13.23 -21.49 5.66
CA GLY A 147 -12.34 -20.46 6.21
C GLY A 147 -12.58 -19.04 5.66
N CYS A 148 -13.63 -18.84 4.86
CA CYS A 148 -13.99 -17.55 4.28
C CYS A 148 -15.49 -17.29 4.47
N ALA A 149 -15.85 -16.42 5.41
CA ALA A 149 -17.22 -15.94 5.52
C ALA A 149 -17.63 -15.15 4.25
N PRO A 150 -18.89 -15.32 3.80
CA PRO A 150 -19.47 -14.51 2.73
C PRO A 150 -19.30 -13.01 2.98
N PRO A 151 -19.17 -12.19 1.93
CA PRO A 151 -18.90 -10.76 2.07
C PRO A 151 -20.00 -9.99 2.83
N HIS A 152 -21.24 -10.48 2.76
CA HIS A 152 -22.41 -9.85 3.38
C HIS A 152 -22.68 -10.32 4.82
N THR A 153 -21.89 -11.28 5.32
CA THR A 153 -22.02 -11.75 6.70
C THR A 153 -21.76 -10.60 7.66
N GLN A 154 -22.64 -10.44 8.65
CA GLN A 154 -22.50 -9.45 9.70
C GLN A 154 -21.69 -10.02 10.86
N VAL A 155 -20.77 -9.22 11.39
CA VAL A 155 -19.90 -9.56 12.51
C VAL A 155 -20.08 -8.48 13.58
N ARG A 156 -20.19 -8.91 14.84
CA ARG A 156 -20.19 -8.00 15.99
C ARG A 156 -18.78 -7.46 16.21
N LEU A 157 -18.66 -6.15 16.35
CA LEU A 157 -17.40 -5.48 16.65
C LEU A 157 -17.12 -5.59 18.15
N SER A 158 -15.93 -6.07 18.50
CA SER A 158 -15.49 -6.19 19.90
C SER A 158 -14.97 -4.85 20.42
N ALA A 159 -14.90 -4.67 21.74
CA ALA A 159 -14.29 -3.50 22.35
C ALA A 159 -12.84 -3.29 21.86
N GLY A 160 -12.04 -4.37 21.82
CA GLY A 160 -10.67 -4.32 21.30
C GLY A 160 -10.56 -3.87 19.84
N PHE A 161 -11.57 -4.15 19.00
CA PHE A 161 -11.63 -3.62 17.64
C PHE A 161 -11.80 -2.10 17.63
N HIS A 162 -12.62 -1.56 18.53
CA HIS A 162 -12.80 -0.12 18.68
C HIS A 162 -11.57 0.56 19.28
N ASP A 163 -10.89 -0.09 20.22
CA ASP A 163 -9.63 0.42 20.79
C ASP A 163 -8.54 0.53 19.71
N ASP A 164 -8.45 -0.49 18.83
CA ASP A 164 -7.56 -0.46 17.68
C ASP A 164 -7.92 0.69 16.72
N LEU A 165 -9.22 0.96 16.49
CA LEU A 165 -9.68 2.10 15.70
C LEU A 165 -9.47 3.45 16.38
N ASP A 166 -9.52 3.53 17.71
CA ASP A 166 -9.26 4.77 18.45
C ASP A 166 -7.82 5.24 18.25
N TRP A 167 -6.85 4.30 18.15
CA TRP A 167 -5.49 4.64 17.73
C TRP A 167 -5.44 5.28 16.34
N TRP A 168 -6.19 4.75 15.37
CA TRP A 168 -6.27 5.33 14.03
C TRP A 168 -6.96 6.70 14.00
N ARG A 169 -8.04 6.87 14.78
CA ARG A 169 -8.72 8.17 14.92
C ARG A 169 -7.78 9.22 15.51
N TRP A 170 -7.03 8.85 16.54
CA TRP A 170 -6.00 9.70 17.11
C TRP A 170 -4.92 10.04 16.09
N LEU A 171 -4.40 9.05 15.36
CA LEU A 171 -3.34 9.27 14.36
C LEU A 171 -3.79 10.25 13.26
N VAL A 172 -5.01 10.11 12.75
CA VAL A 172 -5.53 10.94 11.65
C VAL A 172 -5.72 12.40 12.07
N GLN A 173 -5.92 12.67 13.36
CA GLN A 173 -5.94 14.03 13.90
C GLN A 173 -4.53 14.63 14.01
N HIS A 174 -3.47 13.81 13.99
CA HIS A 174 -2.07 14.22 14.12
C HIS A 174 -1.32 14.03 12.80
N VAL A 175 -1.63 14.88 11.82
CA VAL A 175 -1.10 14.80 10.43
C VAL A 175 0.44 14.79 10.38
N THR A 176 1.11 15.42 11.34
CA THR A 176 2.59 15.41 11.45
C THR A 176 3.18 14.02 11.70
N LEU A 177 2.40 13.09 12.26
CA LEU A 177 2.80 11.69 12.45
C LEU A 177 2.50 10.81 11.21
N MET A 178 1.81 11.39 10.22
CA MET A 178 1.48 10.75 8.94
C MET A 178 2.44 11.18 7.82
N THR A 179 3.62 11.68 8.19
CA THR A 179 4.74 11.96 7.29
C THR A 179 5.96 11.15 7.72
N THR A 180 6.54 10.40 6.79
CA THR A 180 7.75 9.61 7.03
C THR A 180 8.88 10.13 6.16
N PRO A 181 10.04 10.49 6.71
CA PRO A 181 11.16 10.95 5.90
C PRO A 181 11.66 9.83 4.98
N LEU A 182 12.05 10.18 3.76
CA LEU A 182 12.64 9.24 2.79
C LEU A 182 13.96 8.65 3.30
N SER A 183 14.66 9.35 4.20
CA SER A 183 15.88 8.88 4.87
C SER A 183 15.61 7.84 5.96
N SER A 184 14.34 7.62 6.31
CA SER A 184 14.00 6.60 7.29
C SER A 184 14.57 5.25 6.84
N PRO A 185 15.16 4.45 7.74
CA PRO A 185 15.62 3.08 7.43
C PRO A 185 14.49 2.18 6.91
N VAL A 186 13.25 2.66 7.02
CA VAL A 186 12.01 2.08 6.50
C VAL A 186 11.90 2.18 4.97
N CYS A 187 12.53 3.18 4.34
CA CYS A 187 12.44 3.51 2.91
C CYS A 187 13.76 3.30 2.18
N ALA A 188 14.88 3.39 2.91
CA ALA A 188 16.17 2.98 2.38
C ALA A 188 16.19 1.45 2.28
N HIS A 189 16.13 0.91 1.06
CA HIS A 189 16.71 -0.42 0.84
C HIS A 189 18.18 -0.31 1.19
N VAL A 190 18.52 -0.90 2.32
CA VAL A 190 19.84 -0.87 2.91
C VAL A 190 20.78 -1.72 2.05
N GLU A 191 21.31 -1.14 0.97
CA GLU A 191 22.34 -1.76 0.11
C GLU A 191 23.74 -1.74 0.76
N ARG A 192 23.87 -1.21 2.00
CA ARG A 192 25.06 -1.38 2.84
C ARG A 192 24.65 -1.81 4.25
N PRO A 193 25.22 -2.88 4.83
CA PRO A 193 24.76 -3.41 6.11
C PRO A 193 24.76 -2.30 7.17
N PRO A 194 23.65 -2.06 7.89
CA PRO A 194 23.67 -1.12 9.00
C PRO A 194 24.59 -1.71 10.06
N HIS A 195 25.63 -0.99 10.47
CA HIS A 195 26.58 -1.54 11.44
C HIS A 195 25.95 -1.73 12.83
N LEU A 196 24.89 -0.97 13.16
CA LEU A 196 23.89 -1.26 14.20
C LEU A 196 22.78 -0.20 14.11
N ILE A 197 21.50 -0.58 14.19
CA ILE A 197 20.43 0.38 14.56
C ILE A 197 19.46 -0.33 15.50
N LEU A 198 19.44 0.12 16.76
CA LEU A 198 18.62 -0.42 17.83
C LEU A 198 17.95 0.76 18.53
N VAL A 199 16.62 0.84 18.44
CA VAL A 199 15.83 1.78 19.25
C VAL A 199 14.62 1.01 19.76
N SER A 200 14.53 0.93 21.09
CA SER A 200 13.44 0.31 21.84
C SER A 200 12.94 1.34 22.86
N ASP A 201 11.64 1.65 22.78
CA ASP A 201 10.88 2.34 23.82
C ASP A 201 9.98 1.28 24.46
N ALA A 202 10.11 1.12 25.78
CA ALA A 202 9.23 0.28 26.58
C ALA A 202 8.39 1.17 27.50
N SER A 203 7.19 1.51 27.08
CA SER A 203 6.23 2.27 27.89
C SER A 203 5.33 1.32 28.69
N ARG A 204 5.71 1.06 29.96
CA ARG A 204 4.97 0.41 31.09
C ARG A 204 4.09 -0.83 30.86
N TRP A 205 3.92 -1.33 29.64
CA TRP A 205 3.05 -2.46 29.29
C TRP A 205 3.79 -3.54 28.46
N GLY A 206 5.12 -3.56 28.52
CA GLY A 206 5.96 -4.63 27.96
C GLY A 206 6.32 -4.47 26.48
N ILE A 207 7.25 -5.32 26.03
CA ILE A 207 7.69 -5.46 24.63
C ILE A 207 6.70 -6.31 23.84
#